data_AF-A0A8J6NJR7-F1
#
_entry.id   AF-A0A8J6NJR7-F1
#
_cell.length_a   1.000
_cell.length_b   1.000
_cell.length_c   1.000
_cell.angle_alpha   90.00
_cell.angle_beta   90.00
_cell.angle_gamma   90.00
#
_symmetry.space_group_name_H-M   'P 1'
#
loop_
_entity.id
_entity.type
_entity.pdbx_description
1 polymer ?
#
loop_
_entity_poly.entity_id
_entity_poly.type
_entity_poly.pdbx_seq_one_letter_code
_entity_poly.pdbx_strand_id
1 'polypeptide(L)'
;MHNLAYKFCKRKYLRKKHILKVEESENRDYVYLEDPLLLARFAGYLKSNLGGAYKVFFRGQNEDYAGMVPSLFRGVDGNKKEFEERINAYENLTVKWRNTTKANRFGGEIGGALLQHYGIRTPWIDLVDNLFIALWFACHKRTKIPPYTFCPRKCDKFGWVYFLQFENPVCSTKHRIASEGIEVGKKTKWCDLRSSQTSLSLRTHVQHGIFGTLRDLNYQNYDLNNLVIASVKFPITKDFLDIVSIPPTFLFPSTVYDNTYKYLLGDKFKKLVEKGFLGQIVEYKK
;
A
#
# COMPACT_ATOMS: atom_id res chain seq x y z
N MET A 1 11.34 2.97 15.67
CA MET A 1 11.86 3.70 14.48
C MET A 1 13.32 3.28 14.21
N HIS A 2 13.76 3.22 12.94
CA HIS A 2 15.12 2.84 12.56
C HIS A 2 16.16 3.93 12.90
N ASN A 3 17.38 3.55 13.32
CA ASN A 3 18.46 4.46 13.74
C ASN A 3 18.76 5.56 12.70
N LEU A 4 18.65 5.23 11.41
CA LEU A 4 18.82 6.19 10.30
C LEU A 4 17.90 7.42 10.44
N ALA A 5 16.64 7.25 10.86
CA ALA A 5 15.73 8.37 11.00
C ALA A 5 16.19 9.36 12.09
N TYR A 6 16.67 8.86 13.24
CA TYR A 6 17.28 9.70 14.28
C TYR A 6 18.56 10.38 13.79
N LYS A 7 19.41 9.67 13.03
CA LYS A 7 20.63 10.25 12.44
C LYS A 7 20.31 11.40 11.50
N PHE A 8 19.26 11.29 10.69
CA PHE A 8 18.81 12.37 9.82
C PHE A 8 18.44 13.62 10.63
N CYS A 9 17.62 13.45 11.68
CA CYS A 9 17.15 14.56 12.51
C CYS A 9 18.28 15.25 13.28
N LYS A 10 19.37 14.56 13.58
CA LYS A 10 20.54 15.12 14.29
C LYS A 10 21.49 15.95 13.41
N ARG A 11 21.31 15.97 12.08
CA ARG A 11 22.21 16.69 11.15
C ARG A 11 22.20 18.20 11.40
N LYS A 12 23.38 18.76 11.75
CA LYS A 12 23.55 20.16 12.17
C LYS A 12 23.02 21.17 11.14
N TYR A 13 23.26 20.93 9.86
CA TYR A 13 22.85 21.85 8.79
C TYR A 13 21.33 21.90 8.57
N LEU A 14 20.59 20.85 8.96
CA LEU A 14 19.12 20.83 8.87
C LEU A 14 18.48 21.52 10.07
N ARG A 15 18.94 21.22 11.29
CA ARG A 15 18.40 21.78 12.54
C ARG A 15 18.51 23.30 12.63
N LYS A 16 19.44 23.91 11.90
CA LYS A 16 19.55 25.37 11.81
C LYS A 16 18.41 26.04 11.04
N LYS A 17 17.75 25.30 10.14
CA LYS A 17 16.80 25.86 9.17
C LYS A 17 15.38 25.32 9.30
N HIS A 18 15.22 24.16 9.94
CA HIS A 18 13.94 23.46 10.01
C HIS A 18 13.69 22.90 11.41
N ILE A 19 12.41 22.85 11.77
CA ILE A 19 11.93 22.13 12.94
C ILE A 19 11.96 20.63 12.59
N LEU A 20 12.91 19.91 13.19
CA LEU A 20 13.09 18.47 13.02
C LEU A 20 13.06 17.82 14.40
N LYS A 21 11.93 17.18 14.70
CA LYS A 21 11.70 16.53 15.99
C LYS A 21 11.40 15.06 15.75
N VAL A 22 11.95 14.21 16.62
CA VAL A 22 11.44 12.87 16.82
C VAL A 22 10.55 12.95 18.04
N GLU A 23 9.30 12.56 17.88
CA GLU A 23 8.28 12.57 18.93
C GLU A 23 7.70 11.16 19.06
N GLU A 24 7.03 10.90 20.17
CA GLU A 24 6.38 9.63 20.45
C GLU A 24 4.88 9.76 20.21
N SER A 25 4.26 8.74 19.63
CA SER A 25 2.80 8.54 19.65
C SER A 25 2.47 7.28 20.45
N GLU A 26 1.17 7.06 20.69
CA GLU A 26 0.69 5.81 21.29
C GLU A 26 1.11 4.55 20.51
N ASN A 27 1.33 4.67 19.20
CA ASN A 27 1.60 3.53 18.32
C ASN A 27 3.09 3.38 17.96
N ARG A 28 3.82 4.49 17.79
CA ARG A 28 5.25 4.52 17.43
C ARG A 28 5.84 5.92 17.44
N ASP A 29 7.14 6.00 17.69
CA ASP A 29 7.94 7.18 17.41
C ASP A 29 7.74 7.64 15.96
N TYR A 30 7.69 8.95 15.74
CA TYR A 30 7.55 9.56 14.42
C TYR A 30 8.46 10.78 14.26
N VAL A 31 8.83 11.08 13.01
CA VAL A 31 9.51 12.32 12.66
C VAL A 31 8.44 13.34 12.31
N TYR A 32 8.45 14.50 12.95
CA TYR A 32 7.58 15.60 12.58
C TYR A 32 8.26 16.47 11.52
N LEU A 33 7.61 16.65 10.36
CA LEU A 33 8.10 17.47 9.24
C LEU A 33 7.00 18.40 8.72
N GLU A 34 7.30 19.69 8.63
CA GLU A 34 6.36 20.72 8.14
C GLU A 34 6.63 21.15 6.68
N ASP A 35 7.77 20.73 6.13
CA ASP A 35 8.20 21.11 4.78
C ASP A 35 8.15 19.89 3.84
N PRO A 36 7.37 19.94 2.75
CA PRO A 36 7.27 18.84 1.79
C PRO A 36 8.59 18.50 1.08
N LEU A 37 9.46 19.49 0.84
CA LEU A 37 10.80 19.26 0.27
C LEU A 37 11.74 18.60 1.27
N LEU A 38 11.59 18.92 2.56
CA LEU A 38 12.34 18.24 3.61
C LEU A 38 11.90 16.78 3.75
N LEU A 39 10.62 16.48 3.57
CA LEU A 39 10.12 15.11 3.49
C LEU A 39 10.68 14.38 2.27
N ALA A 40 10.74 15.01 1.09
CA ALA A 40 11.39 14.44 -0.09
C ALA A 40 12.87 14.12 0.17
N ARG A 41 13.58 15.04 0.84
CA ARG A 41 14.96 14.83 1.27
C ARG A 41 15.11 13.67 2.25
N PHE A 42 14.19 13.55 3.21
CA PHE A 42 14.16 12.44 4.16
C PHE A 42 13.96 11.09 3.46
N ALA A 43 13.02 11.04 2.52
CA ALA A 43 12.77 9.86 1.70
C ALA A 43 14.00 9.45 0.88
N GLY A 44 14.66 10.42 0.23
CA GLY A 44 15.90 10.18 -0.51
C GLY A 44 17.04 9.68 0.38
N TYR A 45 17.16 10.22 1.60
CA TYR A 45 18.15 9.77 2.57
C TYR A 45 17.93 8.31 2.99
N LEU A 46 16.70 7.89 3.31
CA LEU A 46 16.41 6.50 3.64
C LEU A 46 16.70 5.56 2.47
N LYS A 47 16.23 5.92 1.26
CA LYS A 47 16.46 5.13 0.04
C LYS A 47 17.95 4.95 -0.26
N SER A 48 18.76 6.01 -0.16
CA SER A 48 20.19 5.91 -0.47
C SER A 48 20.99 5.09 0.55
N ASN A 49 20.59 5.12 1.83
CA ASN A 49 21.30 4.39 2.89
C ASN A 49 20.88 2.92 2.98
N LEU A 50 19.72 2.54 2.41
CA LEU A 50 19.19 1.17 2.46
C LEU A 50 19.19 0.45 1.10
N GLY A 51 19.33 1.19 -0.01
CA GLY A 51 19.07 0.74 -1.38
C GLY A 51 19.86 -0.48 -1.88
N GLY A 52 20.94 -0.85 -1.20
CA GLY A 52 21.73 -2.05 -1.52
C GLY A 52 21.04 -3.36 -1.13
N ALA A 53 20.56 -3.46 0.11
CA ALA A 53 19.92 -4.68 0.63
C ALA A 53 18.39 -4.63 0.55
N TYR A 54 17.81 -3.43 0.52
CA TYR A 54 16.38 -3.23 0.61
C TYR A 54 15.85 -2.25 -0.43
N LYS A 55 14.59 -2.41 -0.81
CA LYS A 55 13.75 -1.34 -1.36
C LYS A 55 12.98 -0.67 -0.24
N VAL A 56 12.81 0.64 -0.35
CA VAL A 56 11.98 1.43 0.55
C VAL A 56 10.76 1.90 -0.21
N PHE A 57 9.59 1.47 0.27
CA PHE A 57 8.28 1.90 -0.24
C PHE A 57 7.58 2.78 0.79
N PHE A 58 6.55 3.47 0.31
CA PHE A 58 5.78 4.42 1.09
C PHE A 58 4.34 3.95 1.23
N ARG A 59 3.71 4.33 2.34
CA ARG A 59 2.27 4.19 2.55
C ARG A 59 1.73 5.46 3.22
N GLY A 60 0.90 6.19 2.48
CA GLY A 60 0.19 7.35 2.99
C GLY A 60 -1.06 6.95 3.76
N GLN A 61 -1.28 7.55 4.93
CA GLN A 61 -2.44 7.31 5.77
C GLN A 61 -2.97 8.60 6.40
N ASN A 62 -4.27 8.63 6.66
CA ASN A 62 -4.95 9.80 7.23
C ASN A 62 -4.84 9.90 8.77
N GLU A 63 -4.48 8.79 9.40
CA GLU A 63 -4.46 8.62 10.86
C GLU A 63 -3.25 7.78 11.24
N ASP A 64 -2.88 7.79 12.52
CA ASP A 64 -1.82 6.93 13.03
C ASP A 64 -2.42 5.57 13.41
N TYR A 65 -2.07 4.53 12.66
CA TYR A 65 -2.60 3.19 12.90
C TYR A 65 -1.58 2.34 13.65
N ALA A 66 -2.04 1.59 14.66
CA ALA A 66 -1.21 0.72 15.51
C ALA A 66 -0.36 -0.31 14.73
N GLY A 67 -0.90 -0.86 13.65
CA GLY A 67 -0.24 -1.88 12.82
C GLY A 67 -0.24 -1.57 11.32
N MET A 68 0.44 -2.42 10.57
CA MET A 68 0.45 -2.48 9.10
C MET A 68 -0.24 -3.78 8.65
N VAL A 69 -1.50 -3.93 9.08
CA VAL A 69 -2.29 -5.12 8.84
C VAL A 69 -2.91 -5.09 7.42
N PRO A 70 -2.66 -6.13 6.59
CA PRO A 70 -3.33 -6.28 5.30
C PRO A 70 -4.85 -6.25 5.46
N SER A 71 -5.54 -5.73 4.44
CA SER A 71 -6.98 -5.49 4.50
C SER A 71 -7.80 -6.76 4.80
N LEU A 72 -7.30 -7.94 4.40
CA LEU A 72 -7.93 -9.22 4.66
C LEU A 72 -7.98 -9.56 6.16
N PHE A 73 -6.99 -9.14 6.95
CA PHE A 73 -6.85 -9.58 8.35
C PHE A 73 -7.23 -8.51 9.38
N ARG A 74 -7.78 -7.37 8.95
CA ARG A 74 -8.23 -6.33 9.89
C ARG A 74 -9.39 -6.83 10.74
N GLY A 75 -9.29 -6.68 12.06
CA GLY A 75 -10.28 -7.15 13.03
C GLY A 75 -10.26 -8.65 13.30
N VAL A 76 -9.23 -9.38 12.86
CA VAL A 76 -9.03 -10.79 13.25
C VAL A 76 -8.58 -10.90 14.72
N ASP A 77 -7.89 -9.88 15.24
CA ASP A 77 -7.51 -9.73 16.66
C ASP A 77 -6.91 -11.00 17.30
N GLY A 78 -6.04 -11.71 16.56
CA GLY A 78 -5.38 -12.94 17.02
C GLY A 78 -6.21 -14.24 16.89
N ASN A 79 -7.43 -14.16 16.35
CA ASN A 79 -8.29 -15.32 16.12
C ASN A 79 -7.79 -16.18 14.95
N LYS A 80 -7.13 -17.29 15.28
CA LYS A 80 -6.58 -18.23 14.28
C LYS A 80 -7.64 -18.80 13.34
N LYS A 81 -8.84 -19.14 13.84
CA LYS A 81 -9.91 -19.71 13.01
C LYS A 81 -10.38 -18.70 11.97
N GLU A 82 -10.59 -17.46 12.40
CA GLU A 82 -11.01 -16.39 11.49
C GLU A 82 -9.91 -16.04 10.47
N PHE A 83 -8.64 -16.04 10.88
CA PHE A 83 -7.51 -15.91 9.95
C PHE A 83 -7.57 -16.99 8.85
N GLU A 84 -7.71 -18.25 9.23
CA GLU A 84 -7.79 -19.40 8.33
C GLU A 84 -9.00 -19.33 7.39
N GLU A 85 -10.17 -18.96 7.91
CA GLU A 85 -11.39 -18.78 7.10
C GLU A 85 -11.20 -17.69 6.03
N ARG A 86 -10.62 -16.55 6.41
CA ARG A 86 -10.41 -15.42 5.48
C ARG A 86 -9.36 -15.71 4.42
N ILE A 87 -8.23 -16.36 4.77
CA ILE A 87 -7.22 -16.76 3.77
C ILE A 87 -7.78 -17.81 2.80
N ASN A 88 -8.49 -18.82 3.31
CA ASN A 88 -9.12 -19.86 2.49
C ASN A 88 -10.16 -19.25 1.53
N ALA A 89 -10.95 -18.27 1.99
CA ALA A 89 -11.91 -17.59 1.14
C ALA A 89 -11.23 -16.75 0.04
N TYR A 90 -10.12 -16.08 0.35
CA TYR A 90 -9.29 -15.38 -0.65
C TYR A 90 -8.68 -16.34 -1.69
N GLU A 91 -8.10 -17.47 -1.26
CA GLU A 91 -7.52 -18.45 -2.17
C GLU A 91 -8.59 -19.10 -3.08
N ASN A 92 -9.75 -19.42 -2.51
CA ASN A 92 -10.89 -19.90 -3.30
C ASN A 92 -11.37 -18.86 -4.32
N LEU A 93 -11.37 -17.57 -3.97
CA LEU A 93 -11.73 -16.47 -4.88
C LEU A 93 -10.76 -16.44 -6.07
N THR A 94 -9.46 -16.43 -5.82
CA THR A 94 -8.44 -16.29 -6.88
C THR A 94 -8.46 -17.48 -7.82
N VAL A 95 -8.60 -18.71 -7.31
CA VAL A 95 -8.72 -19.93 -8.13
C VAL A 95 -10.00 -19.90 -8.98
N LYS A 96 -11.17 -19.68 -8.37
CA LYS A 96 -12.44 -19.67 -9.12
C LYS A 96 -12.48 -18.55 -10.15
N TRP A 97 -11.95 -17.38 -9.81
CA TRP A 97 -11.92 -16.24 -10.71
C TRP A 97 -11.00 -16.48 -11.90
N ARG A 98 -9.81 -17.03 -11.68
CA ARG A 98 -8.90 -17.43 -12.76
C ARG A 98 -9.60 -18.39 -13.74
N ASN A 99 -10.27 -19.40 -13.22
CA ASN A 99 -10.99 -20.40 -14.04
C ASN A 99 -12.18 -19.80 -14.80
N THR A 100 -12.88 -18.85 -14.20
CA THR A 100 -14.06 -18.21 -14.81
C THR A 100 -13.69 -17.25 -15.94
N THR A 101 -12.60 -16.50 -15.79
CA THR A 101 -12.28 -15.38 -16.68
C THR A 101 -11.35 -15.76 -17.81
N LYS A 102 -10.49 -16.76 -17.59
CA LYS A 102 -9.35 -17.11 -18.46
C LYS A 102 -8.46 -15.91 -18.82
N ALA A 103 -8.58 -14.80 -18.10
CA ALA A 103 -7.82 -13.59 -18.37
C ALA A 103 -6.50 -13.63 -17.60
N ASN A 104 -5.39 -13.69 -18.33
CA ASN A 104 -4.04 -13.86 -17.76
C ASN A 104 -3.69 -12.84 -16.67
N ARG A 105 -4.21 -11.61 -16.74
CA ARG A 105 -3.99 -10.54 -15.74
C ARG A 105 -4.44 -10.88 -14.32
N PHE A 106 -5.36 -11.83 -14.16
CA PHE A 106 -5.85 -12.30 -12.86
C PHE A 106 -5.21 -13.63 -12.45
N GLY A 107 -4.22 -14.12 -13.20
CA GLY A 107 -3.49 -15.34 -12.87
C GLY A 107 -2.52 -15.13 -11.72
N GLY A 108 -2.31 -16.20 -10.96
CA GLY A 108 -1.23 -16.29 -9.98
C GLY A 108 -1.38 -15.36 -8.78
N GLU A 109 -0.27 -15.16 -8.09
CA GLU A 109 -0.22 -14.32 -6.89
C GLU A 109 -0.43 -12.83 -7.25
N ILE A 110 0.06 -12.41 -8.41
CA ILE A 110 -0.08 -11.03 -8.90
C ILE A 110 -1.53 -10.69 -9.21
N GLY A 111 -2.28 -11.63 -9.80
CA GLY A 111 -3.70 -11.46 -10.01
C GLY A 111 -4.42 -11.15 -8.70
N GLY A 112 -4.04 -11.83 -7.61
CA GLY A 112 -4.53 -11.55 -6.27
C GLY A 112 -4.13 -10.18 -5.74
N ALA A 113 -2.87 -9.76 -5.91
CA ALA A 113 -2.41 -8.42 -5.54
C ALA A 113 -3.17 -7.31 -6.30
N LEU A 114 -3.42 -7.51 -7.60
CA LEU A 114 -4.18 -6.58 -8.44
C LEU A 114 -5.57 -6.27 -7.87
N LEU A 115 -6.26 -7.27 -7.33
CA LEU A 115 -7.64 -7.13 -6.82
C LEU A 115 -7.75 -6.08 -5.69
N GLN A 116 -6.69 -5.86 -4.91
CA GLN A 116 -6.68 -4.89 -3.81
C GLN A 116 -6.83 -3.43 -4.26
N HIS A 117 -6.29 -3.07 -5.43
CA HIS A 117 -6.51 -1.73 -6.02
C HIS A 117 -7.97 -1.48 -6.38
N TYR A 118 -8.74 -2.55 -6.62
CA TYR A 118 -10.16 -2.49 -6.97
C TYR A 118 -11.09 -2.72 -5.77
N GLY A 119 -10.54 -2.80 -4.56
CA GLY A 119 -11.30 -2.82 -3.31
C GLY A 119 -11.63 -4.21 -2.76
N ILE A 120 -11.03 -5.25 -3.32
CA ILE A 120 -11.11 -6.60 -2.74
C ILE A 120 -10.05 -6.70 -1.65
N ARG A 121 -10.37 -7.28 -0.50
CA ARG A 121 -9.46 -7.46 0.62
C ARG A 121 -8.49 -8.60 0.33
N THR A 122 -7.21 -8.39 0.56
CA THR A 122 -6.15 -9.34 0.19
C THR A 122 -5.09 -9.42 1.31
N PRO A 123 -4.25 -10.46 1.32
CA PRO A 123 -3.14 -10.60 2.28
C PRO A 123 -1.94 -9.69 1.94
N TRP A 124 -2.08 -8.82 0.93
CA TRP A 124 -1.06 -7.88 0.51
C TRP A 124 -1.32 -6.49 1.07
N ILE A 125 -0.25 -5.74 1.36
CA ILE A 125 -0.36 -4.33 1.72
C ILE A 125 -0.17 -3.44 0.48
N ASP A 126 -1.05 -2.45 0.32
CA ASP A 126 -0.91 -1.40 -0.70
C ASP A 126 0.28 -0.49 -0.37
N LEU A 127 1.22 -0.34 -1.31
CA LEU A 127 2.40 0.50 -1.21
C LEU A 127 2.58 1.32 -2.48
N VAL A 128 3.40 2.36 -2.39
CA VAL A 128 3.82 3.15 -3.56
C VAL A 128 5.31 3.46 -3.48
N ASP A 129 5.95 3.63 -4.64
CA ASP A 129 7.35 4.07 -4.72
C ASP A 129 7.51 5.59 -4.90
N ASN A 130 6.40 6.27 -5.21
CA ASN A 130 6.30 7.71 -5.42
C ASN A 130 5.77 8.41 -4.16
N LEU A 131 6.57 9.33 -3.63
CA LEU A 131 6.26 10.06 -2.40
C LEU A 131 5.00 10.93 -2.54
N PHE A 132 4.78 11.54 -3.71
CA PHE A 132 3.64 12.43 -3.93
C PHE A 132 2.31 11.67 -3.94
N ILE A 133 2.32 10.42 -4.43
CA ILE A 133 1.15 9.55 -4.35
C ILE A 133 0.89 9.13 -2.90
N ALA A 134 1.93 8.83 -2.12
CA ALA A 134 1.76 8.56 -0.69
C ALA A 134 1.19 9.79 0.04
N LEU A 135 1.71 10.98 -0.23
CA LEU A 135 1.17 12.22 0.31
C LEU A 135 -0.29 12.44 -0.10
N TRP A 136 -0.64 12.15 -1.37
CA TRP A 136 -2.02 12.23 -1.83
C TRP A 136 -2.95 11.38 -0.95
N PHE A 137 -2.58 10.12 -0.68
CA PHE A 137 -3.36 9.22 0.18
C PHE A 137 -3.43 9.66 1.65
N ALA A 138 -2.43 10.40 2.14
CA ALA A 138 -2.41 10.95 3.50
C ALA A 138 -3.20 12.28 3.64
N CYS A 139 -3.35 13.00 2.52
CA CYS A 139 -4.07 14.27 2.44
C CYS A 139 -5.53 14.11 2.00
N HIS A 140 -5.94 12.97 1.44
CA HIS A 140 -7.29 12.76 0.91
C HIS A 140 -8.05 11.71 1.70
N LYS A 141 -9.32 11.98 2.01
CA LYS A 141 -10.23 11.04 2.66
C LYS A 141 -11.34 10.64 1.70
N ARG A 142 -11.70 9.35 1.74
CA ARG A 142 -12.87 8.84 1.02
C ARG A 142 -14.14 9.41 1.65
N THR A 143 -15.07 9.90 0.83
CA THR A 143 -16.40 10.30 1.30
C THR A 143 -17.15 9.08 1.80
N LYS A 144 -17.93 9.24 2.87
CA LYS A 144 -18.76 8.17 3.43
C LYS A 144 -20.12 8.04 2.72
N ILE A 145 -20.49 9.03 1.92
CA ILE A 145 -21.79 9.13 1.27
C ILE A 145 -21.58 8.99 -0.24
N PRO A 146 -22.42 8.20 -0.93
CA PRO A 146 -22.44 8.15 -2.39
C PRO A 146 -22.63 9.53 -3.05
N PRO A 147 -21.98 9.82 -4.20
CA PRO A 147 -20.99 8.98 -4.87
C PRO A 147 -19.70 8.93 -4.02
N TYR A 148 -19.27 7.72 -3.68
CA TYR A 148 -18.01 7.51 -2.96
C TYR A 148 -16.90 8.11 -3.83
N THR A 149 -16.21 9.12 -3.32
CA THR A 149 -15.13 9.84 -3.98
C THR A 149 -14.05 10.16 -2.94
N PHE A 150 -12.99 10.86 -3.33
CA PHE A 150 -11.99 11.36 -2.40
C PHE A 150 -12.07 12.89 -2.34
N CYS A 151 -12.01 13.44 -1.13
CA CYS A 151 -11.90 14.87 -0.91
C CYS A 151 -10.59 15.20 -0.16
N PRO A 152 -9.96 16.35 -0.47
CA PRO A 152 -8.88 16.87 0.35
C PRO A 152 -9.34 17.03 1.79
N ARG A 153 -8.46 16.70 2.73
CA ARG A 153 -8.69 16.93 4.16
C ARG A 153 -8.47 18.40 4.50
N LYS A 154 -9.11 18.82 5.58
CA LYS A 154 -9.00 20.19 6.11
C LYS A 154 -7.57 20.48 6.58
N CYS A 155 -7.15 21.75 6.46
CA CYS A 155 -5.79 22.18 6.77
C CYS A 155 -5.44 22.22 8.27
N ASP A 156 -6.36 21.84 9.15
CA ASP A 156 -6.17 21.71 10.60
C ASP A 156 -5.84 20.28 11.03
N LYS A 157 -5.67 19.36 10.07
CA LYS A 157 -5.41 17.94 10.31
C LYS A 157 -3.98 17.57 9.98
N PHE A 158 -3.59 16.38 10.41
CA PHE A 158 -2.27 15.79 10.13
C PHE A 158 -2.40 14.60 9.19
N GLY A 159 -1.42 14.45 8.30
CA GLY A 159 -1.22 13.27 7.48
C GLY A 159 -0.05 12.43 8.00
N TRP A 160 -0.02 11.17 7.59
CA TRP A 160 1.02 10.21 7.95
C TRP A 160 1.62 9.56 6.71
N VAL A 161 2.95 9.47 6.66
CA VAL A 161 3.66 8.64 5.68
C VAL A 161 4.50 7.61 6.41
N TYR A 162 4.25 6.33 6.13
CA TYR A 162 5.06 5.24 6.62
C TYR A 162 6.05 4.79 5.55
N PHE A 163 7.28 4.52 5.98
CA PHE A 163 8.36 4.00 5.16
C PHE A 163 8.56 2.55 5.54
N LEU A 164 8.35 1.64 4.58
CA LEU A 164 8.49 0.21 4.78
C LEU A 164 9.68 -0.31 3.98
N GLN A 165 10.49 -1.17 4.60
CA GLN A 165 11.59 -1.84 3.93
C GLN A 165 11.19 -3.24 3.46
N PHE A 166 11.55 -3.56 2.23
CA PHE A 166 11.39 -4.88 1.63
C PHE A 166 12.74 -5.34 1.10
N GLU A 167 13.08 -6.60 1.29
CA GLU A 167 14.37 -7.13 0.82
C GLU A 167 14.44 -7.12 -0.71
N ASN A 168 15.61 -6.77 -1.24
CA ASN A 168 15.92 -7.04 -2.63
C ASN A 168 15.93 -8.57 -2.87
N PRO A 169 15.59 -9.02 -4.08
CA PRO A 169 15.60 -10.44 -4.42
C PRO A 169 17.00 -11.03 -4.21
N VAL A 170 17.06 -12.27 -3.72
CA VAL A 170 18.34 -12.97 -3.56
C VAL A 170 18.80 -13.45 -4.94
N CYS A 171 19.86 -12.85 -5.50
CA CYS A 171 20.39 -13.11 -6.85
C CYS A 171 20.83 -14.56 -7.15
N SER A 172 20.63 -15.57 -6.29
CA SER A 172 21.35 -16.84 -6.38
C SER A 172 20.53 -18.13 -6.35
N THR A 173 19.20 -18.12 -6.37
CA THR A 173 18.45 -19.39 -6.53
C THR A 173 17.80 -19.48 -7.90
N LYS A 174 18.29 -20.45 -8.69
CA LYS A 174 17.73 -20.95 -9.96
C LYS A 174 16.23 -21.32 -9.92
N HIS A 175 15.58 -21.23 -8.75
CA HIS A 175 14.12 -21.24 -8.60
C HIS A 175 13.55 -19.84 -8.78
N ARG A 176 13.63 -19.32 -10.00
CA ARG A 176 12.86 -18.14 -10.39
C ARG A 176 11.37 -18.49 -10.33
N ILE A 177 10.72 -18.18 -9.20
CA ILE A 177 9.35 -17.66 -9.20
C ILE A 177 9.38 -16.16 -9.60
N ALA A 178 10.42 -15.73 -10.33
CA ALA A 178 10.35 -14.53 -11.16
C ALA A 178 9.40 -14.70 -12.36
N SER A 179 8.70 -15.84 -12.46
CA SER A 179 7.77 -16.19 -13.53
C SER A 179 6.53 -15.28 -13.61
N GLU A 180 6.29 -14.43 -12.60
CA GLU A 180 5.17 -13.48 -12.63
C GLU A 180 5.62 -12.01 -12.47
N GLY A 181 6.85 -11.72 -12.01
CA GLY A 181 7.29 -10.35 -11.65
C GLY A 181 7.12 -10.01 -10.16
N ILE A 182 7.06 -11.04 -9.32
CA ILE A 182 7.20 -10.93 -7.87
C ILE A 182 8.69 -11.06 -7.52
N GLU A 183 9.17 -10.09 -6.76
CA GLU A 183 10.51 -10.07 -6.19
C GLU A 183 10.48 -10.72 -4.81
N VAL A 184 11.28 -11.78 -4.64
CA VAL A 184 11.28 -12.62 -3.43
C VAL A 184 12.59 -12.49 -2.69
N GLY A 185 12.53 -11.86 -1.52
CA GLY A 185 13.60 -11.81 -0.54
C GLY A 185 13.62 -13.04 0.39
N LYS A 186 14.37 -12.94 1.49
CA LYS A 186 14.46 -14.02 2.48
C LYS A 186 13.18 -14.13 3.30
N LYS A 187 12.64 -13.00 3.76
CA LYS A 187 11.48 -12.86 4.66
C LYS A 187 10.31 -12.13 4.01
N THR A 188 10.57 -11.29 3.01
CA THR A 188 9.54 -10.46 2.36
C THR A 188 9.45 -10.79 0.88
N LYS A 189 8.27 -10.59 0.29
CA LYS A 189 8.07 -10.56 -1.15
C LYS A 189 7.28 -9.32 -1.55
N TRP A 190 7.56 -8.79 -2.73
CA TRP A 190 6.89 -7.60 -3.24
C TRP A 190 6.79 -7.62 -4.77
N CYS A 191 5.93 -6.80 -5.33
CA CYS A 191 5.69 -6.75 -6.77
C CYS A 191 5.39 -5.33 -7.21
N ASP A 192 6.04 -4.89 -8.30
CA ASP A 192 5.64 -3.69 -9.03
C ASP A 192 4.57 -4.05 -10.04
N LEU A 193 3.31 -3.72 -9.74
CA LEU A 193 2.21 -4.07 -10.63
C LEU A 193 2.28 -3.36 -11.98
N ARG A 194 3.02 -2.26 -12.11
CA ARG A 194 3.16 -1.56 -13.39
C ARG A 194 3.96 -2.37 -14.37
N SER A 195 5.00 -3.05 -13.87
CA SER A 195 5.82 -3.95 -14.67
C SER A 195 5.13 -5.28 -14.95
N SER A 196 4.26 -5.73 -14.04
CA SER A 196 3.57 -7.03 -14.14
C SER A 196 2.18 -6.97 -14.78
N GLN A 197 1.61 -5.78 -15.02
CA GLN A 197 0.26 -5.60 -15.57
C GLN A 197 0.28 -4.77 -16.85
N THR A 198 -0.63 -5.11 -17.77
CA THR A 198 -0.77 -4.36 -19.01
C THR A 198 -1.47 -3.02 -18.79
N SER A 199 -1.55 -2.19 -19.83
CA SER A 199 -2.31 -0.93 -19.85
C SER A 199 -3.80 -1.09 -19.58
N LEU A 200 -4.32 -2.33 -19.54
CA LEU A 200 -5.71 -2.62 -19.22
C LEU A 200 -6.05 -2.40 -17.73
N SER A 201 -5.05 -2.48 -16.85
CA SER A 201 -5.17 -2.27 -15.40
C SER A 201 -4.70 -0.87 -15.04
N LEU A 202 -5.33 0.17 -15.61
CA LEU A 202 -4.81 1.54 -15.58
C LEU A 202 -4.56 2.09 -14.17
N ARG A 203 -5.39 1.70 -13.19
CA ARG A 203 -5.25 2.12 -11.78
C ARG A 203 -3.88 1.82 -11.18
N THR A 204 -3.23 0.69 -11.54
CA THR A 204 -1.91 0.34 -10.99
C THR A 204 -0.82 1.29 -11.47
N HIS A 205 -0.94 1.78 -12.70
CA HIS A 205 -0.01 2.71 -13.34
C HIS A 205 -0.10 4.10 -12.72
N VAL A 206 -1.30 4.68 -12.68
CA VAL A 206 -1.52 6.05 -12.17
C VAL A 206 -1.28 6.16 -10.66
N GLN A 207 -1.51 5.09 -9.90
CA GLN A 207 -1.27 5.07 -8.45
C GLN A 207 0.15 4.65 -8.06
N HIS A 208 1.04 4.35 -9.01
CA HIS A 208 2.38 3.83 -8.68
C HIS A 208 2.31 2.56 -7.79
N GLY A 209 1.40 1.64 -8.13
CA GLY A 209 1.00 0.52 -7.30
C GLY A 209 2.10 -0.52 -7.09
N ILE A 210 2.56 -0.63 -5.84
CA ILE A 210 3.45 -1.69 -5.36
C ILE A 210 2.70 -2.52 -4.32
N PHE A 211 2.93 -3.83 -4.30
CA PHE A 211 2.42 -4.71 -3.24
C PHE A 211 3.55 -5.35 -2.50
N GLY A 212 3.34 -5.57 -1.21
CA GLY A 212 4.27 -6.26 -0.35
C GLY A 212 3.55 -7.19 0.61
N THR A 213 4.23 -8.28 0.98
CA THR A 213 3.83 -9.15 2.09
C THR A 213 5.02 -9.93 2.64
N LEU A 214 4.80 -10.67 3.71
CA LEU A 214 5.80 -11.62 4.22
C LEU A 214 5.80 -12.87 3.34
N ARG A 215 6.96 -13.47 3.15
CA ARG A 215 7.11 -14.72 2.40
C ARG A 215 6.31 -15.85 3.03
N ASP A 216 6.44 -16.00 4.35
CA ASP A 216 5.79 -17.05 5.16
C ASP A 216 4.76 -16.42 6.11
N LEU A 217 3.79 -15.71 5.52
CA LEU A 217 2.71 -15.06 6.28
C LEU A 217 1.77 -16.10 6.92
N ASN A 218 1.45 -15.90 8.20
CA ASN A 218 0.59 -16.76 9.00
C ASN A 218 -0.10 -15.96 10.13
N TYR A 219 -0.95 -16.62 10.91
CA TYR A 219 -1.76 -15.99 11.96
C TYR A 219 -0.95 -15.28 13.07
N GLN A 220 0.34 -15.60 13.24
CA GLN A 220 1.20 -15.00 14.27
C GLN A 220 1.95 -13.76 13.76
N ASN A 221 2.09 -13.59 12.44
CA ASN A 221 2.97 -12.58 11.87
C ASN A 221 2.34 -11.73 10.75
N TYR A 222 1.02 -11.80 10.56
CA TYR A 222 0.33 -11.09 9.48
C TYR A 222 0.36 -9.55 9.60
N ASP A 223 0.79 -8.99 10.73
CA ASP A 223 1.06 -7.56 10.86
C ASP A 223 2.49 -7.23 10.37
N LEU A 224 2.58 -6.39 9.33
CA LEU A 224 3.84 -5.98 8.72
C LEU A 224 4.48 -4.80 9.46
N ASN A 225 4.04 -4.44 10.66
CA ASN A 225 4.53 -3.27 11.38
C ASN A 225 6.05 -3.32 11.63
N ASN A 226 6.61 -4.52 11.77
CA ASN A 226 8.05 -4.76 11.88
C ASN A 226 8.85 -4.31 10.63
N LEU A 227 8.21 -4.11 9.48
CA LEU A 227 8.83 -3.59 8.26
C LEU A 227 8.89 -2.05 8.23
N VAL A 228 8.17 -1.36 9.13
CA VAL A 228 8.16 0.11 9.21
C VAL A 228 9.48 0.61 9.78
N ILE A 229 10.31 1.21 8.92
CA ILE A 229 11.60 1.79 9.31
C ILE A 229 11.47 3.23 9.79
N ALA A 230 10.45 3.95 9.32
CA ALA A 230 10.16 5.31 9.75
C ALA A 230 8.69 5.64 9.55
N SER A 231 8.18 6.52 10.39
CA SER A 231 6.88 7.18 10.26
C SER A 231 7.14 8.68 10.26
N VAL A 232 6.43 9.39 9.40
CA VAL A 232 6.42 10.84 9.37
C VAL A 232 5.01 11.33 9.61
N LYS A 233 4.87 12.26 10.56
CA LYS A 233 3.67 13.07 10.76
C LYS A 233 3.93 14.46 10.17
N PHE A 234 2.98 14.98 9.42
CA PHE A 234 3.08 16.31 8.82
C PHE A 234 1.74 17.04 8.91
N PRO A 235 1.74 18.37 9.07
CA PRO A 235 0.51 19.17 9.01
C PRO A 235 0.00 19.21 7.57
N ILE A 236 -1.30 19.07 7.39
CA ILE A 236 -1.92 19.28 6.08
C ILE A 236 -2.04 20.79 5.88
N THR A 237 -1.12 21.39 5.13
CA THR A 237 -1.16 22.81 4.79
C THR A 237 -1.56 23.01 3.33
N LYS A 238 -1.78 24.26 2.92
CA LYS A 238 -2.01 24.59 1.51
C LYS A 238 -0.85 24.10 0.63
N ASP A 239 0.39 24.29 1.05
CA ASP A 239 1.57 23.85 0.29
C ASP A 239 1.58 22.33 0.05
N PHE A 240 1.20 21.53 1.06
CA PHE A 240 1.06 20.09 0.89
C PHE A 240 -0.07 19.74 -0.08
N LEU A 241 -1.21 20.43 0.00
CA LEU A 241 -2.36 20.20 -0.89
C LEU A 241 -2.07 20.59 -2.34
N ASP A 242 -1.39 21.71 -2.55
CA ASP A 242 -1.03 22.22 -3.88
C ASP A 242 -0.09 21.23 -4.59
N ILE A 243 0.89 20.64 -3.87
CA ILE A 243 1.80 19.63 -4.42
C ILE A 243 1.10 18.32 -4.79
N VAL A 244 0.00 17.98 -4.10
CA VAL A 244 -0.78 16.77 -4.35
C VAL A 244 -2.14 17.07 -5.00
N SER A 245 -2.24 18.17 -5.75
CA SER A 245 -3.44 18.59 -6.46
C SER A 245 -3.71 17.71 -7.71
N ILE A 246 -3.83 16.40 -7.48
CA ILE A 246 -4.19 15.38 -8.46
C ILE A 246 -5.67 15.06 -8.25
N PRO A 247 -6.52 15.16 -9.28
CA PRO A 247 -7.94 14.86 -9.11
C PRO A 247 -8.15 13.37 -8.80
N PRO A 248 -9.10 13.01 -7.91
CA PRO A 248 -9.41 11.61 -7.62
C PRO A 248 -9.72 10.76 -8.85
N THR A 249 -10.35 11.35 -9.87
CA THR A 249 -10.69 10.68 -11.13
C THR A 249 -9.47 10.24 -11.94
N PHE A 250 -8.30 10.86 -11.72
CA PHE A 250 -7.05 10.44 -12.34
C PHE A 250 -6.48 9.20 -11.65
N LEU A 251 -6.47 9.17 -10.31
CA LEU A 251 -5.98 8.02 -9.55
C LEU A 251 -6.97 6.85 -9.54
N PHE A 252 -8.26 7.12 -9.73
CA PHE A 252 -9.34 6.14 -9.79
C PHE A 252 -10.07 6.26 -11.13
N PRO A 253 -9.43 5.82 -12.23
CA PRO A 253 -10.01 5.95 -13.56
C PRO A 253 -11.33 5.19 -13.68
N SER A 254 -12.24 5.75 -14.48
CA SER A 254 -13.55 5.15 -14.77
C SER A 254 -13.43 3.91 -15.66
N THR A 255 -14.52 3.17 -15.81
CA THR A 255 -14.60 1.99 -16.69
C THR A 255 -14.44 2.30 -18.18
N VAL A 256 -14.44 3.58 -18.56
CA VAL A 256 -14.14 4.02 -19.93
C VAL A 256 -12.67 3.74 -20.25
N TYR A 257 -11.78 3.94 -19.27
CA TYR A 257 -10.34 3.80 -19.44
C TYR A 257 -9.77 2.53 -18.79
N ASP A 258 -10.32 2.13 -17.64
CA ASP A 258 -9.84 0.99 -16.88
C ASP A 258 -10.66 -0.27 -17.18
N ASN A 259 -10.13 -1.11 -18.07
CA ASN A 259 -10.76 -2.35 -18.50
C ASN A 259 -10.82 -3.39 -17.38
N THR A 260 -9.84 -3.42 -16.49
CA THR A 260 -9.87 -4.30 -15.31
C THR A 260 -11.01 -3.89 -14.39
N TYR A 261 -11.21 -2.59 -14.14
CA TYR A 261 -12.33 -2.10 -13.36
C TYR A 261 -13.68 -2.45 -14.00
N LYS A 262 -13.82 -2.20 -15.31
CA LYS A 262 -15.02 -2.56 -16.08
C LYS A 262 -15.36 -4.04 -15.92
N TYR A 263 -14.34 -4.89 -15.97
CA TYR A 263 -14.49 -6.33 -15.88
C TYR A 263 -14.91 -6.78 -14.48
N LEU A 264 -14.38 -6.16 -13.41
CA LEU A 264 -14.74 -6.44 -12.02
C LEU A 264 -16.15 -5.91 -11.63
N LEU A 265 -16.70 -4.96 -12.38
CA LEU A 265 -18.10 -4.53 -12.24
C LEU A 265 -19.09 -5.42 -13.00
N GLY A 266 -18.61 -6.35 -13.83
CA GLY A 266 -19.45 -7.26 -14.59
C GLY A 266 -20.13 -8.33 -13.75
N ASP A 267 -21.27 -8.83 -14.23
CA ASP A 267 -22.12 -9.78 -13.50
C ASP A 267 -21.42 -11.10 -13.16
N LYS A 268 -20.46 -11.52 -13.98
CA LYS A 268 -19.66 -12.73 -13.70
C LYS A 268 -18.90 -12.60 -12.38
N PHE A 269 -18.30 -11.44 -12.11
CA PHE A 269 -17.58 -11.20 -10.87
C PHE A 269 -18.54 -11.04 -9.70
N LYS A 270 -19.64 -10.28 -9.88
CA LYS A 270 -20.66 -10.09 -8.84
C LYS A 270 -21.24 -11.42 -8.37
N LYS A 271 -21.67 -12.29 -9.29
CA LYS A 271 -22.19 -13.63 -8.97
C LYS A 271 -21.18 -14.51 -8.24
N LEU A 272 -19.88 -14.32 -8.52
CA LEU A 272 -18.81 -15.03 -7.82
C LEU A 272 -18.72 -14.58 -6.36
N VAL A 273 -18.80 -13.27 -6.12
CA VAL A 273 -18.69 -12.64 -4.80
C VAL A 273 -19.96 -12.81 -3.96
N GLU A 274 -21.13 -12.82 -4.58
CA GLU A 274 -22.44 -12.97 -3.89
C GLU A 274 -22.69 -14.39 -3.34
N LYS A 275 -22.05 -15.42 -3.90
CA LYS A 275 -22.32 -16.84 -3.58
C LYS A 275 -21.57 -17.40 -2.35
N GLY A 276 -21.36 -16.61 -1.30
CA GLY A 276 -20.81 -17.08 -0.01
C GLY A 276 -19.95 -16.04 0.72
N PHE A 277 -19.22 -16.46 1.76
CA PHE A 277 -18.29 -15.70 2.63
C PHE A 277 -17.41 -14.63 1.93
N LEU A 278 -17.26 -14.72 0.60
CA LEU A 278 -16.65 -13.72 -0.29
C LEU A 278 -17.24 -12.30 -0.17
N GLY A 279 -18.51 -12.17 0.24
CA GLY A 279 -19.11 -10.86 0.55
C GLY A 279 -18.37 -10.08 1.64
N GLN A 280 -17.67 -10.77 2.55
CA GLN A 280 -16.83 -10.15 3.58
C GLN A 280 -15.47 -9.66 3.04
N ILE A 281 -15.11 -10.02 1.80
CA ILE A 281 -13.82 -9.69 1.21
C ILE A 281 -13.95 -8.49 0.26
N VAL A 282 -15.15 -8.12 -0.19
CA VAL A 282 -15.28 -7.06 -1.22
C VAL A 282 -15.83 -5.77 -0.64
N GLU A 283 -15.05 -4.70 -0.76
CA GLU A 283 -15.48 -3.33 -0.53
C GLU A 283 -15.18 -2.53 -1.79
N TYR A 284 -16.14 -2.45 -2.73
CA TYR A 284 -15.92 -1.77 -4.00
C TYR A 284 -15.37 -0.35 -3.77
N LYS A 285 -14.11 -0.13 -4.14
CA LYS A 285 -13.49 1.20 -4.25
C LYS A 285 -14.04 1.86 -5.52
N LYS A 286 -15.31 2.28 -5.44
CA LYS A 286 -15.87 3.34 -6.26
C LYS A 286 -15.31 4.66 -5.74
#